data_AF-A0AAV5GJ68-F1
#
_entry.id   AF-A0AAV5GJ68-F1
#
_cell.length_a   1.000
_cell.length_b   1.000
_cell.length_c   1.000
_cell.angle_alpha   90.00
_cell.angle_beta   90.00
_cell.angle_gamma   90.00
#
_symmetry.space_group_name_H-M   'P 1'
#
loop_
_entity.id
_entity.type
_entity.pdbx_description
1 polymer ?
#
loop_
_entity_poly.entity_id
_entity_poly.type
_entity_poly.pdbx_seq_one_letter_code
_entity_poly.pdbx_strand_id
1 'polypeptide(L)'
;MAQRVFSSTAAVTAPLRQSVRSQTRSVQLQAAPNQPGRVFIGQGPGGRHSTTGHVATVFGATSFLGRYLVSKLAKAGTQVVVPYRDADEARHLKVCGDLGQVVPMEWDLNNDTQIEECLRHSDTVYNLVGRDYTTKNFSFDDVHVTGARRIARIANLSGVSRFIHVSHLNADPNSASAFYRTKFEGEQAVKEAFGDSTIVRPGWMYGPEDRLLNTLAVSPSVFRVNHGQTKIAPVHVLDVAAALNTMYTAPSTLGETFALPGPRTYTFEQLLHMVEALTLKKLRGPNFPRPLLAALARAWDLVWWPTLSPDEVTRRYIDDLPVAPGVKGFADLQIEPDLLDDIAINYVRRYRGASYADLPIQAGGFKLRREAYKNVV
;
A
#
# COMPACT_ATOMS: atom_id res chain seq x y z
N MET A 1 -64.89 -4.16 33.05
CA MET A 1 -64.56 -5.34 32.20
C MET A 1 -63.80 -4.79 31.01
N ALA A 2 -62.49 -4.98 30.83
CA ALA A 2 -61.80 -6.26 30.75
C ALA A 2 -60.42 -6.22 31.44
N GLN A 3 -60.01 -7.40 31.90
CA GLN A 3 -58.83 -7.68 32.71
C GLN A 3 -57.56 -7.85 31.87
N ARG A 4 -56.44 -7.61 32.55
CA ARG A 4 -55.05 -7.85 32.18
C ARG A 4 -54.80 -9.23 31.57
N VAL A 5 -53.91 -9.29 30.56
CA VAL A 5 -52.89 -10.34 30.45
C VAL A 5 -51.62 -9.72 29.85
N PHE A 6 -50.70 -9.26 30.70
CA PHE A 6 -49.30 -9.10 30.32
C PHE A 6 -48.64 -10.46 30.53
N SER A 7 -48.34 -11.17 29.45
CA SER A 7 -47.56 -12.41 29.50
C SER A 7 -46.08 -12.07 29.69
N SER A 8 -45.54 -12.41 30.84
CA SER A 8 -44.11 -12.34 31.15
C SER A 8 -43.34 -13.36 30.31
N THR A 9 -42.63 -12.92 29.28
CA THR A 9 -41.53 -13.70 28.72
C THR A 9 -40.33 -13.53 29.64
N ALA A 10 -40.09 -14.57 30.45
CA ALA A 10 -38.92 -14.67 31.30
C ALA A 10 -37.66 -14.48 30.45
N ALA A 11 -36.92 -13.39 30.71
CA ALA A 11 -35.58 -13.21 30.21
C ALA A 11 -34.71 -14.29 30.85
N VAL A 12 -34.41 -15.34 30.07
CA VAL A 12 -33.40 -16.35 30.43
C VAL A 12 -32.09 -15.60 30.57
N THR A 13 -31.72 -15.32 31.81
CA THR A 13 -30.43 -14.76 32.20
C THR A 13 -29.39 -15.85 31.97
N ALA A 14 -28.88 -15.92 30.75
CA ALA A 14 -27.69 -16.72 30.47
C ALA A 14 -26.57 -16.19 31.37
N PRO A 15 -25.93 -17.02 32.21
CA PRO A 15 -24.79 -16.56 32.98
C PRO A 15 -23.71 -16.17 31.97
N LEU A 16 -23.30 -14.89 32.01
CA LEU A 16 -22.06 -14.43 31.40
C LEU A 16 -20.92 -15.22 32.05
N ARG A 17 -20.63 -16.42 31.56
CA ARG A 17 -19.32 -17.05 31.72
C ARG A 17 -18.36 -16.12 31.02
N GLN A 18 -17.84 -15.13 31.75
CA GLN A 18 -16.54 -14.55 31.44
C GLN A 18 -15.58 -15.73 31.42
N SER A 19 -15.30 -16.25 30.22
CA SER A 19 -14.14 -17.08 30.02
C SER A 19 -12.96 -16.19 30.37
N VAL A 20 -12.48 -16.28 31.61
CA VAL A 20 -11.16 -15.78 31.97
C VAL A 20 -10.21 -16.60 31.11
N ARG A 21 -9.86 -16.08 29.92
CA ARG A 21 -8.72 -16.58 29.17
C ARG A 21 -7.55 -16.36 30.10
N SER A 22 -7.09 -17.46 30.71
CA SER A 22 -5.77 -17.52 31.34
C SER A 22 -4.79 -16.89 30.35
N GLN A 23 -4.34 -15.67 30.65
CA GLN A 23 -3.30 -15.02 29.88
C GLN A 23 -1.99 -15.68 30.32
N THR A 24 -1.72 -16.87 29.80
CA THR A 24 -0.36 -17.41 29.86
C THR A 24 0.54 -16.41 29.15
N ARG A 25 1.49 -15.82 29.88
CA ARG A 25 2.59 -15.03 29.32
C ARG A 25 3.42 -15.97 28.43
N SER A 26 3.02 -16.15 27.18
CA SER A 26 3.80 -16.86 26.20
C SER A 26 4.94 -15.93 25.77
N VAL A 27 6.17 -16.32 26.09
CA VAL A 27 7.36 -15.72 25.50
C VAL A 27 7.60 -16.43 24.17
N GLN A 28 7.59 -15.67 23.08
CA GLN A 28 7.90 -16.19 21.75
C GLN A 28 9.35 -15.86 21.44
N LEU A 29 10.15 -16.88 21.14
CA LEU A 29 11.55 -16.72 20.75
C LEU A 29 11.66 -16.92 19.24
N GLN A 30 12.18 -15.92 18.53
CA GLN A 30 12.40 -16.01 17.10
C GLN A 30 13.88 -15.71 16.80
N ALA A 31 14.57 -16.63 16.14
CA ALA A 31 15.95 -16.40 15.73
C ALA A 31 16.01 -15.40 14.57
N ALA A 32 17.03 -14.55 14.57
CA ALA A 32 17.29 -13.68 13.43
C ALA A 32 17.78 -14.51 12.23
N PRO A 33 17.18 -14.34 11.04
CA PRO A 33 17.49 -15.19 9.89
C PRO A 33 18.95 -15.10 9.43
N ASN A 34 19.54 -13.90 9.51
CA ASN A 34 20.87 -13.60 8.98
C ASN A 34 21.91 -13.28 10.07
N GLN A 35 21.55 -13.48 11.35
CA GLN A 35 22.44 -13.22 12.49
C GLN A 35 22.43 -14.39 13.47
N PRO A 36 23.38 -15.33 13.37
CA PRO A 36 23.46 -16.45 14.30
C PRO A 36 23.67 -15.93 15.73
N GLY A 37 22.78 -16.32 16.65
CA GLY A 37 22.84 -15.96 18.07
C GLY A 37 21.97 -14.76 18.49
N ARG A 38 21.43 -13.97 17.56
CA ARG A 38 20.44 -12.92 17.91
C ARG A 38 19.04 -13.53 17.96
N VAL A 39 18.38 -13.38 19.10
CA VAL A 39 17.02 -13.88 19.34
C VAL A 39 16.11 -12.71 19.65
N PHE A 40 15.02 -12.60 18.92
CA PHE A 40 13.93 -11.68 19.20
C PHE A 40 13.01 -12.31 20.23
N ILE A 41 12.71 -11.55 21.28
CA ILE A 41 11.88 -12.00 22.38
C ILE A 41 10.55 -11.26 22.30
N GLY A 42 9.54 -11.93 21.77
CA GLY A 42 8.16 -11.47 21.81
C GLY A 42 7.54 -11.72 23.18
N GLN A 43 6.87 -10.72 23.74
CA GLN A 43 6.13 -10.84 24.99
C GLN A 43 4.72 -10.27 24.86
N GLY A 44 3.75 -11.01 25.41
CA GLY A 44 2.36 -10.60 25.47
C GLY A 44 1.45 -11.45 24.56
N PRO A 45 0.13 -11.25 24.66
CA PRO A 45 -0.87 -12.01 23.89
C PRO A 45 -0.94 -11.64 22.40
N GLY A 46 -0.06 -10.74 21.93
CA GLY A 46 -0.13 -10.10 20.62
C GLY A 46 -0.96 -8.81 20.64
N GLY A 47 -0.76 -7.94 19.66
CA GLY A 47 -1.51 -6.69 19.51
C GLY A 47 -0.72 -5.44 19.94
N ARG A 48 -1.42 -4.30 19.98
CA ARG A 48 -0.82 -2.95 20.09
C ARG A 48 0.10 -2.74 21.29
N HIS A 49 -0.20 -3.37 22.43
CA HIS A 49 0.55 -3.24 23.69
C HIS A 49 1.52 -4.40 23.95
N SER A 50 1.54 -5.41 23.06
CA SER A 50 2.53 -6.47 23.13
C SER A 50 3.84 -5.98 22.53
N THR A 51 4.93 -6.69 22.79
CA THR A 51 6.20 -6.46 22.11
C THR A 51 6.53 -7.67 21.27
N THR A 52 6.93 -7.45 20.03
CA THR A 52 7.46 -8.51 19.16
C THR A 52 8.98 -8.66 19.32
N GLY A 53 9.65 -7.69 19.94
CA GLY A 53 11.11 -7.60 20.03
C GLY A 53 11.78 -7.10 18.74
N HIS A 54 11.01 -6.79 17.70
CA HIS A 54 11.50 -6.25 16.43
C HIS A 54 11.45 -4.71 16.41
N VAL A 55 12.36 -4.11 15.64
CA VAL A 55 12.52 -2.68 15.40
C VAL A 55 12.63 -2.42 13.89
N ALA A 56 11.51 -2.08 13.27
CA ALA A 56 11.46 -1.85 11.83
C ALA A 56 11.70 -0.37 11.50
N THR A 57 12.58 -0.07 10.54
CA THR A 57 12.65 1.27 9.92
C THR A 57 11.92 1.27 8.59
N VAL A 58 10.98 2.20 8.41
CA VAL A 58 10.17 2.32 7.19
C VAL A 58 10.49 3.62 6.45
N PHE A 59 11.43 3.57 5.52
CA PHE A 59 11.66 4.70 4.61
C PHE A 59 10.48 4.87 3.67
N GLY A 60 9.97 6.09 3.54
CA GLY A 60 8.73 6.36 2.80
C GLY A 60 7.46 6.04 3.60
N ALA A 61 7.52 6.03 4.93
CA ALA A 61 6.37 5.83 5.80
C ALA A 61 5.24 6.85 5.60
N THR A 62 5.53 8.08 5.19
CA THR A 62 4.51 9.12 4.90
C THR A 62 3.72 8.86 3.62
N SER A 63 4.16 7.91 2.79
CA SER A 63 3.52 7.56 1.53
C SER A 63 2.15 6.87 1.72
N PHE A 64 1.45 6.64 0.60
CA PHE A 64 0.19 5.92 0.56
C PHE A 64 0.32 4.50 1.13
N LEU A 65 1.32 3.72 0.71
CA LEU A 65 1.54 2.36 1.24
C LEU A 65 2.13 2.37 2.65
N GLY A 66 3.04 3.33 2.93
CA GLY A 66 3.77 3.43 4.19
C GLY A 66 2.86 3.52 5.41
N ARG A 67 1.81 4.33 5.36
CA ARG A 67 0.86 4.48 6.49
C ARG A 67 0.18 3.15 6.87
N TYR A 68 -0.16 2.32 5.89
CA TYR A 68 -0.82 1.03 6.13
C TYR A 68 0.16 0.01 6.68
N LEU A 69 1.40 0.01 6.20
CA LEU A 69 2.47 -0.83 6.75
C LEU A 69 2.79 -0.45 8.21
N VAL A 70 3.01 0.84 8.49
CA VAL A 70 3.28 1.34 9.84
C VAL A 70 2.12 0.98 10.78
N SER A 71 0.87 1.16 10.33
CA SER A 71 -0.31 0.77 11.09
C SER A 71 -0.35 -0.73 11.43
N LYS A 72 -0.01 -1.61 10.47
CA LYS A 72 0.03 -3.06 10.72
C LYS A 72 1.16 -3.47 11.66
N LEU A 73 2.37 -2.95 11.45
CA LEU A 73 3.52 -3.23 12.31
C LEU A 73 3.28 -2.74 13.75
N ALA A 74 2.81 -1.51 13.91
CA ALA A 74 2.51 -0.93 15.22
C ALA A 74 1.34 -1.64 15.91
N LYS A 75 0.33 -2.10 15.15
CA LYS A 75 -0.77 -2.93 15.69
C LYS A 75 -0.29 -4.31 16.15
N ALA A 76 0.78 -4.84 15.56
CA ALA A 76 1.38 -6.10 16.02
C ALA A 76 2.22 -5.94 17.30
N GLY A 77 2.58 -4.70 17.68
CA GLY A 77 3.46 -4.43 18.81
C GLY A 77 4.95 -4.35 18.43
N THR A 78 5.25 -4.17 17.14
CA THR A 78 6.60 -3.93 16.63
C THR A 78 6.93 -2.45 16.76
N GLN A 79 8.15 -2.14 17.24
CA GLN A 79 8.62 -0.76 17.26
C GLN A 79 8.94 -0.32 15.83
N VAL A 80 8.43 0.84 15.42
CA VAL A 80 8.58 1.37 14.07
C VAL A 80 9.28 2.73 14.13
N VAL A 81 10.47 2.79 13.57
CA VAL A 81 11.16 4.05 13.28
C VAL A 81 10.59 4.58 11.96
N VAL A 82 10.17 5.85 11.98
CA VAL A 82 9.50 6.53 10.88
C VAL A 82 10.37 7.70 10.41
N PRO A 83 11.29 7.46 9.47
CA PRO A 83 12.04 8.52 8.81
C PRO A 83 11.09 9.45 8.03
N TYR A 84 11.05 10.73 8.38
CA TYR A 84 10.25 11.76 7.71
C TYR A 84 11.10 12.92 7.20
N ARG A 85 10.57 13.63 6.19
CA ARG A 85 11.13 14.89 5.67
C ARG A 85 10.32 16.11 6.10
N ASP A 86 9.00 15.93 6.24
CA ASP A 86 8.07 16.91 6.76
C ASP A 86 7.38 16.35 8.02
N ALA A 87 7.47 17.09 9.13
CA ALA A 87 6.95 16.66 10.42
C ALA A 87 5.42 16.54 10.43
N ASP A 88 4.72 17.34 9.61
CA ASP A 88 3.26 17.33 9.56
C ASP A 88 2.74 16.09 8.84
N GLU A 89 3.45 15.62 7.81
CA GLU A 89 3.13 14.37 7.13
C GLU A 89 3.24 13.15 8.06
N ALA A 90 4.19 13.12 8.99
CA ALA A 90 4.38 12.01 9.91
C ALA A 90 3.43 12.02 11.13
N ARG A 91 2.74 13.15 11.39
CA ARG A 91 1.94 13.37 12.60
C ARG A 91 0.84 12.32 12.79
N HIS A 92 0.15 11.94 11.72
CA HIS A 92 -0.95 10.98 11.76
C HIS A 92 -0.50 9.54 12.09
N LEU A 93 0.78 9.22 11.93
CA LEU A 93 1.32 7.89 12.22
C LEU A 93 1.53 7.67 13.73
N LYS A 94 1.66 8.75 14.51
CA LYS A 94 1.86 8.67 15.97
C LYS A 94 0.72 7.94 16.69
N VAL A 95 -0.50 8.02 16.17
CA VAL A 95 -1.68 7.37 16.78
C VAL A 95 -1.80 5.88 16.43
N CYS A 96 -1.00 5.37 15.49
CA CYS A 96 -1.06 3.96 15.07
C CYS A 96 -0.52 3.00 16.14
N GLY A 97 0.50 3.42 16.91
CA GLY A 97 1.15 2.60 17.93
C GLY A 97 0.93 3.08 19.36
N ASP A 98 1.28 2.23 20.31
CA ASP A 98 1.36 2.65 21.72
C ASP A 98 2.53 3.62 21.95
N LEU A 99 2.62 4.18 23.16
CA LEU A 99 3.69 5.09 23.53
C LEU A 99 5.07 4.49 23.27
N GLY A 100 5.93 5.23 22.57
CA GLY A 100 7.30 4.79 22.23
C GLY A 100 7.40 3.75 21.11
N GLN A 101 6.28 3.23 20.59
CA GLN A 101 6.28 2.28 19.48
C GLN A 101 6.55 2.96 18.15
N VAL A 102 5.99 4.14 17.90
CA VAL A 102 6.23 4.89 16.66
C VAL A 102 7.19 6.04 16.95
N VAL A 103 8.42 5.94 16.43
CA VAL A 103 9.50 6.90 16.68
C VAL A 103 9.79 7.67 15.38
N PRO A 104 9.27 8.90 15.23
CA PRO A 104 9.57 9.71 14.05
C PRO A 104 11.00 10.28 14.14
N MET A 105 11.76 10.17 13.06
CA MET A 105 13.12 10.74 12.94
C MET A 105 13.24 11.53 11.64
N GLU A 106 13.90 12.69 11.69
CA GLU A 106 14.14 13.48 10.49
C GLU A 106 15.30 12.89 9.68
N TRP A 107 15.16 12.88 8.35
CA TRP A 107 16.22 12.41 7.47
C TRP A 107 16.12 13.06 6.08
N ASP A 108 17.25 13.03 5.37
CA ASP A 108 17.33 13.35 3.95
C ASP A 108 18.00 12.21 3.17
N LEU A 109 17.59 12.04 1.92
CA LEU A 109 18.09 10.97 1.05
C LEU A 109 19.57 11.16 0.71
N ASN A 110 20.03 12.40 0.68
CA ASN A 110 21.41 12.75 0.33
C ASN A 110 22.36 12.73 1.52
N ASN A 111 21.87 12.52 2.75
CA ASN A 111 22.67 12.54 3.96
C ASN A 111 22.86 11.15 4.56
N ASP A 112 24.05 10.59 4.38
CA ASP A 112 24.39 9.24 4.84
C ASP A 112 24.34 9.10 6.37
N THR A 113 24.70 10.15 7.12
CA THR A 113 24.73 10.07 8.59
C THR A 113 23.33 9.97 9.18
N GLN A 114 22.35 10.69 8.60
CA GLN A 114 20.95 10.60 9.03
C GLN A 114 20.33 9.24 8.71
N ILE A 115 20.71 8.65 7.57
CA ILE A 115 20.28 7.29 7.23
C ILE A 115 20.86 6.29 8.24
N GLU A 116 22.13 6.42 8.60
CA GLU A 116 22.77 5.58 9.62
C GLU A 116 22.11 5.74 11.00
N GLU A 117 21.79 6.97 11.41
CA GLU A 117 21.09 7.27 12.67
C GLU A 117 19.71 6.60 12.74
N CYS A 118 18.95 6.63 11.65
CA CYS A 118 17.67 5.93 11.57
C CYS A 118 17.84 4.41 11.69
N LEU A 119 18.96 3.86 11.22
CA LEU A 119 19.21 2.43 11.13
C LEU A 119 19.88 1.80 12.35
N ARG A 120 20.49 2.59 13.26
CA ARG A 120 21.34 2.11 14.36
C ARG A 120 20.78 0.96 15.21
N HIS A 121 19.47 0.90 15.41
CA HIS A 121 18.81 -0.16 16.19
C HIS A 121 17.83 -1.02 15.39
N SER A 122 17.81 -0.86 14.07
CA SER A 122 16.84 -1.53 13.21
C SER A 122 17.27 -2.95 12.90
N ASP A 123 16.35 -3.90 13.01
CA ASP A 123 16.55 -5.27 12.54
C ASP A 123 16.00 -5.47 11.13
N THR A 124 14.91 -4.77 10.79
CA THR A 124 14.24 -4.84 9.49
C THR A 124 14.13 -3.45 8.88
N VAL A 125 14.43 -3.34 7.58
CA VAL A 125 14.31 -2.08 6.83
C VAL A 125 13.37 -2.28 5.65
N TYR A 126 12.37 -1.40 5.57
CA TYR A 126 11.48 -1.29 4.43
C TYR A 126 11.82 -0.05 3.63
N ASN A 127 12.09 -0.21 2.35
CA ASN A 127 12.27 0.89 1.42
C ASN A 127 11.03 1.04 0.53
N LEU A 128 10.19 2.03 0.86
CA LEU A 128 9.00 2.45 0.12
C LEU A 128 9.22 3.80 -0.58
N VAL A 129 10.47 4.27 -0.68
CA VAL A 129 10.78 5.57 -1.25
C VAL A 129 10.54 5.54 -2.76
N GLY A 130 9.78 6.52 -3.24
CA GLY A 130 9.52 6.66 -4.65
C GLY A 130 8.61 7.84 -4.96
N ARG A 131 8.73 8.33 -6.19
CA ARG A 131 7.84 9.33 -6.76
C ARG A 131 7.43 8.93 -8.18
N ASP A 132 6.19 9.25 -8.54
CA ASP A 132 5.62 9.03 -9.88
C ASP A 132 5.99 10.11 -10.89
N TYR A 133 6.56 11.23 -10.42
CA TYR A 133 6.96 12.36 -11.22
C TYR A 133 8.32 12.88 -10.74
N THR A 134 9.08 13.47 -11.64
CA THR A 134 10.36 14.10 -11.33
C THR A 134 10.12 15.40 -10.56
N THR A 135 10.88 15.60 -9.49
CA THR A 135 10.88 16.87 -8.77
C THR A 135 12.06 17.71 -9.26
N LYS A 136 11.98 19.04 -9.15
CA LYS A 136 13.07 19.93 -9.56
C LYS A 136 14.45 19.55 -8.98
N ASN A 137 14.47 19.09 -7.73
CA ASN A 137 15.72 18.76 -7.01
C ASN A 137 16.09 17.27 -7.08
N PHE A 138 15.17 16.40 -7.50
CA PHE A 138 15.35 14.94 -7.46
C PHE A 138 14.79 14.31 -8.72
N SER A 139 15.68 13.72 -9.53
CA SER A 139 15.30 12.96 -10.71
C SER A 139 14.81 11.55 -10.35
N PHE A 140 14.29 10.80 -11.33
CA PHE A 140 13.90 9.41 -11.10
C PHE A 140 15.10 8.52 -10.72
N ASP A 141 16.27 8.76 -11.33
CA ASP A 141 17.49 7.99 -11.06
C ASP A 141 17.99 8.25 -9.63
N ASP A 142 18.00 9.53 -9.21
CA ASP A 142 18.43 9.90 -7.85
C ASP A 142 17.60 9.19 -6.77
N VAL A 143 16.29 9.07 -6.99
CA VAL A 143 15.36 8.49 -6.01
C VAL A 143 15.36 6.97 -6.07
N HIS A 144 15.18 6.40 -7.27
CA HIS A 144 14.95 4.95 -7.41
C HIS A 144 16.23 4.14 -7.49
N VAL A 145 17.32 4.68 -8.04
CA VAL A 145 18.59 3.96 -8.22
C VAL A 145 19.58 4.37 -7.14
N THR A 146 20.03 5.63 -7.16
CA THR A 146 21.08 6.12 -6.25
C THR A 146 20.62 6.10 -4.79
N GLY A 147 19.40 6.56 -4.53
CA GLY A 147 18.78 6.56 -3.21
C GLY A 147 18.57 5.15 -2.66
N ALA A 148 18.02 4.24 -3.46
CA ALA A 148 17.80 2.87 -3.03
C ALA A 148 19.12 2.12 -2.76
N ARG A 149 20.12 2.29 -3.64
CA ARG A 149 21.48 1.75 -3.45
C ARG A 149 22.11 2.24 -2.16
N ARG A 150 21.98 3.54 -1.87
CA ARG A 150 22.53 4.16 -0.66
C ARG A 150 21.92 3.60 0.61
N ILE A 151 20.59 3.51 0.66
CA ILE A 151 19.87 2.92 1.80
C ILE A 151 20.26 1.45 1.98
N ALA A 152 20.32 0.66 0.90
CA ALA A 152 20.71 -0.75 0.96
C ALA A 152 22.16 -0.94 1.44
N ARG A 153 23.10 -0.12 0.95
CA ARG A 153 24.51 -0.14 1.38
C ARG A 153 24.64 0.18 2.87
N ILE A 154 23.98 1.23 3.35
CA ILE A 154 24.06 1.63 4.77
C ILE A 154 23.37 0.58 5.64
N ALA A 155 22.24 0.02 5.22
CA ALA A 155 21.59 -1.09 5.93
C ALA A 155 22.49 -2.32 6.05
N ASN A 156 23.26 -2.65 5.01
CA ASN A 156 24.24 -3.73 5.06
C ASN A 156 25.36 -3.43 6.08
N LEU A 157 25.91 -2.20 6.04
CA LEU A 157 26.95 -1.76 6.98
C LEU A 157 26.47 -1.73 8.44
N SER A 158 25.21 -1.35 8.68
CA SER A 158 24.59 -1.36 10.01
C SER A 158 24.22 -2.77 10.51
N GLY A 159 24.42 -3.82 9.69
CA GLY A 159 24.09 -5.18 10.06
C GLY A 159 22.58 -5.41 10.22
N VAL A 160 21.77 -4.86 9.32
CA VAL A 160 20.32 -5.11 9.30
C VAL A 160 20.08 -6.59 8.93
N SER A 161 19.15 -7.25 9.63
CA SER A 161 18.83 -8.67 9.38
C SER A 161 17.97 -8.87 8.16
N ARG A 162 17.04 -7.95 7.87
CA ARG A 162 16.12 -8.02 6.72
C ARG A 162 16.02 -6.71 5.98
N PHE A 163 16.16 -6.76 4.66
CA PHE A 163 15.94 -5.61 3.79
C PHE A 163 14.84 -5.93 2.78
N ILE A 164 13.76 -5.13 2.80
CA ILE A 164 12.60 -5.30 1.91
C ILE A 164 12.46 -4.06 1.05
N HIS A 165 12.60 -4.24 -0.27
CA HIS A 165 12.49 -3.16 -1.25
C HIS A 165 11.20 -3.27 -2.05
N VAL A 166 10.43 -2.18 -2.12
CA VAL A 166 9.20 -2.13 -2.92
C VAL A 166 9.45 -1.42 -4.24
N SER A 167 9.27 -2.19 -5.31
CA SER A 167 9.35 -1.75 -6.70
C SER A 167 7.93 -1.72 -7.30
N HIS A 168 7.75 -2.23 -8.52
CA HIS A 168 6.46 -2.29 -9.22
C HIS A 168 6.39 -3.52 -10.13
N LEU A 169 5.18 -4.03 -10.38
CA LEU A 169 4.92 -5.16 -11.29
C LEU A 169 5.54 -4.99 -12.69
N ASN A 170 5.53 -3.77 -13.24
CA ASN A 170 5.97 -3.47 -14.60
C ASN A 170 7.42 -3.01 -14.67
N ALA A 171 8.24 -3.26 -13.64
CA ALA A 171 9.66 -2.94 -13.65
C ALA A 171 10.38 -3.80 -14.69
N ASP A 172 10.72 -3.18 -15.82
CA ASP A 172 11.37 -3.80 -16.98
C ASP A 172 12.42 -2.82 -17.54
N PRO A 173 13.68 -3.26 -17.81
CA PRO A 173 14.72 -2.42 -18.40
C PRO A 173 14.34 -1.87 -19.78
N ASN A 174 13.47 -2.56 -20.54
CA ASN A 174 13.08 -2.15 -21.89
C ASN A 174 11.77 -1.35 -21.94
N SER A 175 11.22 -0.98 -20.77
CA SER A 175 9.98 -0.22 -20.71
C SER A 175 10.10 1.17 -21.35
N ALA A 176 9.06 1.61 -22.05
CA ALA A 176 9.02 2.96 -22.64
C ALA A 176 8.99 4.08 -21.59
N SER A 177 8.59 3.79 -20.35
CA SER A 177 8.57 4.75 -19.24
C SER A 177 9.92 4.81 -18.53
N ALA A 178 10.38 6.00 -18.18
CA ALA A 178 11.58 6.18 -17.35
C ALA A 178 11.34 5.66 -15.93
N PHE A 179 10.13 5.80 -15.39
CA PHE A 179 9.78 5.32 -14.05
C PHE A 179 9.97 3.79 -13.93
N TYR A 180 9.46 2.99 -14.87
CA TYR A 180 9.60 1.53 -14.77
C TYR A 180 11.04 1.05 -15.00
N ARG A 181 11.79 1.70 -15.89
CA ARG A 181 13.21 1.38 -16.12
C ARG A 181 14.06 1.64 -14.88
N THR A 182 13.94 2.83 -14.29
CA THR A 182 14.68 3.21 -13.08
C THR A 182 14.26 2.37 -11.86
N LYS A 183 13.02 1.91 -11.78
CA LYS A 183 12.59 0.92 -10.77
C LYS A 183 13.32 -0.41 -10.95
N PHE A 184 13.45 -0.92 -12.17
CA PHE A 184 14.22 -2.14 -12.43
C PHE A 184 15.72 -1.96 -12.12
N GLU A 185 16.32 -0.84 -12.53
CA GLU A 185 17.72 -0.51 -12.22
C GLU A 185 17.94 -0.39 -10.70
N GLY A 186 16.98 0.19 -9.97
CA GLY A 186 16.99 0.25 -8.51
C GLY A 186 16.95 -1.13 -7.85
N GLU A 187 16.16 -2.07 -8.39
CA GLU A 187 16.13 -3.45 -7.90
C GLU A 187 17.51 -4.14 -8.03
N GLN A 188 18.19 -3.95 -9.16
CA GLN A 188 19.54 -4.51 -9.37
C GLN A 188 20.54 -3.87 -8.41
N ALA A 189 20.50 -2.55 -8.27
CA ALA A 189 21.39 -1.81 -7.37
C ALA A 189 21.20 -2.22 -5.89
N VAL A 190 19.96 -2.52 -5.48
CA VAL A 190 19.66 -3.04 -4.14
C VAL A 190 20.19 -4.46 -3.97
N LYS A 191 20.00 -5.35 -4.95
CA LYS A 191 20.54 -6.72 -4.92
C LYS A 191 22.06 -6.75 -4.85
N GLU A 192 22.74 -5.86 -5.57
CA GLU A 192 24.19 -5.70 -5.53
C GLU A 192 24.68 -5.23 -4.15
N ALA A 193 23.98 -4.28 -3.52
CA ALA A 193 24.38 -3.71 -2.24
C ALA A 193 24.00 -4.61 -1.04
N PHE A 194 22.90 -5.35 -1.14
CA PHE A 194 22.35 -6.24 -0.11
C PHE A 194 21.82 -7.51 -0.78
N GLY A 195 22.66 -8.56 -0.82
CA GLY A 195 22.38 -9.80 -1.57
C GLY A 195 21.12 -10.53 -1.12
N ASP A 196 20.82 -10.53 0.18
CA ASP A 196 19.65 -11.23 0.75
C ASP A 196 18.36 -10.40 0.71
N SER A 197 18.32 -9.35 -0.10
CA SER A 197 17.19 -8.42 -0.14
C SER A 197 15.94 -9.06 -0.75
N THR A 198 14.80 -8.86 -0.09
CA THR A 198 13.50 -9.24 -0.62
C THR A 198 12.98 -8.12 -1.50
N ILE A 199 12.63 -8.44 -2.75
CA ILE A 199 12.05 -7.46 -3.68
C ILE A 199 10.56 -7.74 -3.82
N VAL A 200 9.74 -6.70 -3.66
CA VAL A 200 8.29 -6.79 -3.81
C VAL A 200 7.83 -5.92 -4.96
N ARG A 201 7.14 -6.53 -5.93
CA ARG A 201 6.61 -5.90 -7.13
C ARG A 201 5.08 -5.89 -7.08
N PRO A 202 4.46 -4.90 -6.42
CA PRO A 202 3.01 -4.76 -6.40
C PRO A 202 2.47 -4.26 -7.75
N GLY A 203 1.25 -4.66 -8.09
CA GLY A 203 0.44 -4.02 -9.12
C GLY A 203 -0.03 -2.62 -8.71
N TRP A 204 -0.93 -2.04 -9.50
CA TRP A 204 -1.55 -0.76 -9.16
C TRP A 204 -2.33 -0.85 -7.84
N MET A 205 -1.88 -0.16 -6.82
CA MET A 205 -2.54 -0.20 -5.51
C MET A 205 -3.76 0.71 -5.47
N TYR A 206 -4.87 0.22 -4.91
CA TYR A 206 -6.07 1.00 -4.63
C TYR A 206 -6.40 1.03 -3.14
N GLY A 207 -7.11 2.08 -2.72
CA GLY A 207 -7.43 2.38 -1.32
C GLY A 207 -7.96 3.81 -1.13
N PRO A 208 -8.15 4.27 0.12
CA PRO A 208 -8.77 5.56 0.43
C PRO A 208 -8.09 6.79 -0.23
N GLU A 209 -6.76 6.83 -0.25
CA GLU A 209 -5.96 7.93 -0.81
C GLU A 209 -5.20 7.52 -2.07
N ASP A 210 -5.70 6.51 -2.78
CA ASP A 210 -5.10 6.06 -4.02
C ASP A 210 -5.10 7.15 -5.10
N ARG A 211 -4.24 6.99 -6.10
CA ARG A 211 -4.26 7.84 -7.30
C ARG A 211 -5.08 7.23 -8.43
N LEU A 212 -5.44 5.94 -8.35
CA LEU A 212 -6.17 5.23 -9.40
C LEU A 212 -7.67 5.56 -9.36
N LEU A 213 -8.40 5.06 -8.36
CA LEU A 213 -9.85 5.21 -8.26
C LEU A 213 -10.25 6.66 -8.01
N ASN A 214 -9.51 7.37 -7.16
CA ASN A 214 -9.80 8.78 -6.86
C ASN A 214 -9.69 9.68 -8.09
N THR A 215 -8.66 9.48 -8.91
CA THR A 215 -8.48 10.28 -10.13
C THR A 215 -9.51 9.88 -11.18
N LEU A 216 -9.91 8.62 -11.28
CA LEU A 216 -11.04 8.19 -12.12
C LEU A 216 -12.37 8.83 -11.70
N ALA A 217 -12.61 8.96 -10.39
CA ALA A 217 -13.84 9.55 -9.86
C ALA A 217 -13.91 11.08 -10.02
N VAL A 218 -12.76 11.77 -9.95
CA VAL A 218 -12.68 13.24 -10.07
C VAL A 218 -12.53 13.70 -11.52
N SER A 219 -11.64 13.06 -12.28
CA SER A 219 -11.29 13.46 -13.64
C SER A 219 -11.18 12.25 -14.58
N PRO A 220 -12.31 11.73 -15.07
CA PRO A 220 -12.34 10.48 -15.85
C PRO A 220 -11.65 10.60 -17.21
N SER A 221 -11.57 11.81 -17.77
CA SER A 221 -10.92 12.08 -19.06
C SER A 221 -9.42 11.77 -19.04
N VAL A 222 -8.81 11.74 -17.85
CA VAL A 222 -7.37 11.53 -17.66
C VAL A 222 -6.95 10.08 -17.92
N PHE A 223 -7.86 9.11 -17.76
CA PHE A 223 -7.61 7.67 -18.00
C PHE A 223 -8.30 7.09 -19.23
N ARG A 224 -9.14 7.86 -19.93
CA ARG A 224 -9.67 7.46 -21.25
C ARG A 224 -8.60 7.65 -22.32
N VAL A 225 -7.56 6.85 -22.17
CA VAL A 225 -6.36 6.81 -22.98
C VAL A 225 -6.38 5.46 -23.71
N ASN A 226 -5.98 5.42 -24.98
CA ASN A 226 -6.00 4.20 -25.79
C ASN A 226 -7.37 3.50 -25.87
N HIS A 227 -8.45 4.29 -25.98
CA HIS A 227 -9.84 3.77 -25.94
C HIS A 227 -10.17 2.97 -24.66
N GLY A 228 -9.40 3.12 -23.57
CA GLY A 228 -9.62 2.40 -22.32
C GLY A 228 -9.26 0.91 -22.38
N GLN A 229 -8.52 0.48 -23.41
CA GLN A 229 -8.18 -0.94 -23.62
C GLN A 229 -6.99 -1.41 -22.80
N THR A 230 -6.22 -0.50 -22.19
CA THR A 230 -5.07 -0.87 -21.36
C THR A 230 -5.53 -1.75 -20.19
N LYS A 231 -4.82 -2.84 -19.97
CA LYS A 231 -5.10 -3.85 -18.95
C LYS A 231 -4.26 -3.63 -17.70
N ILE A 232 -4.90 -3.60 -16.54
CA ILE A 232 -4.24 -3.50 -15.25
C ILE A 232 -4.78 -4.53 -14.25
N ALA A 233 -3.93 -4.98 -13.32
CA ALA A 233 -4.26 -5.90 -12.25
C ALA A 233 -4.16 -5.18 -10.89
N PRO A 234 -5.18 -4.39 -10.52
CA PRO A 234 -5.16 -3.56 -9.33
C PRO A 234 -5.24 -4.40 -8.05
N VAL A 235 -4.42 -4.07 -7.07
CA VAL A 235 -4.24 -4.80 -5.80
C VAL A 235 -4.64 -3.93 -4.61
N HIS A 236 -5.21 -4.54 -3.58
CA HIS A 236 -5.60 -3.81 -2.39
C HIS A 236 -4.39 -3.41 -1.55
N VAL A 237 -4.32 -2.15 -1.11
CA VAL A 237 -3.18 -1.66 -0.32
C VAL A 237 -3.00 -2.37 1.04
N LEU A 238 -4.09 -2.82 1.68
CA LEU A 238 -4.04 -3.55 2.94
C LEU A 238 -3.50 -4.97 2.77
N ASP A 239 -3.71 -5.59 1.61
CA ASP A 239 -3.18 -6.91 1.28
C ASP A 239 -1.68 -6.84 0.99
N VAL A 240 -1.24 -5.82 0.26
CA VAL A 240 0.19 -5.55 0.07
C VAL A 240 0.85 -5.28 1.42
N ALA A 241 0.22 -4.47 2.29
CA ALA A 241 0.73 -4.23 3.64
C ALA A 241 0.71 -5.52 4.50
N ALA A 242 -0.27 -6.41 4.32
CA ALA A 242 -0.31 -7.72 4.98
C ALA A 242 0.87 -8.59 4.51
N ALA A 243 1.12 -8.64 3.21
CA ALA A 243 2.22 -9.37 2.60
C ALA A 243 3.57 -8.88 3.16
N LEU A 244 3.80 -7.57 3.21
CA LEU A 244 5.01 -6.97 3.78
C LEU A 244 5.17 -7.28 5.28
N ASN A 245 4.07 -7.37 6.02
CA ASN A 245 4.07 -7.77 7.42
C ASN A 245 4.38 -9.27 7.60
N THR A 246 3.92 -10.14 6.69
CA THR A 246 4.28 -11.57 6.73
C THR A 246 5.77 -11.76 6.36
N MET A 247 6.28 -10.97 5.42
CA MET A 247 7.66 -11.08 4.93
C MET A 247 8.74 -10.72 5.97
N TYR A 248 8.44 -9.98 7.05
CA TYR A 248 9.45 -9.76 8.09
C TYR A 248 9.65 -10.97 9.02
N THR A 249 8.70 -11.89 9.09
CA THR A 249 8.81 -13.08 9.96
C THR A 249 9.24 -14.31 9.19
N ALA A 250 8.77 -14.47 7.95
CA ALA A 250 8.97 -15.68 7.15
C ALA A 250 10.41 -15.79 6.62
N PRO A 251 11.21 -16.81 6.98
CA PRO A 251 12.57 -16.97 6.46
C PRO A 251 12.61 -17.33 4.97
N SER A 252 11.51 -17.87 4.42
CA SER A 252 11.36 -18.26 3.01
C SER A 252 11.38 -17.10 2.00
N THR A 253 11.43 -15.85 2.48
CA THR A 253 11.34 -14.64 1.66
C THR A 253 12.70 -13.99 1.37
N LEU A 254 13.78 -14.48 1.97
CA LEU A 254 15.13 -13.88 1.85
C LEU A 254 15.70 -14.07 0.45
N GLY A 255 16.22 -12.99 -0.15
CA GLY A 255 16.77 -13.00 -1.52
C GLY A 255 15.74 -13.21 -2.64
N GLU A 256 14.45 -13.33 -2.30
CA GLU A 256 13.39 -13.68 -3.23
C GLU A 256 12.72 -12.43 -3.82
N THR A 257 12.21 -12.59 -5.04
CA THR A 257 11.39 -11.56 -5.69
C THR A 257 9.92 -12.02 -5.67
N PHE A 258 9.04 -11.18 -5.16
CA PHE A 258 7.60 -11.41 -5.07
C PHE A 258 6.85 -10.50 -6.04
N ALA A 259 5.99 -11.06 -6.89
CA ALA A 259 5.05 -10.31 -7.71
C ALA A 259 3.67 -10.37 -7.07
N LEU A 260 3.08 -9.22 -6.80
CA LEU A 260 1.79 -9.09 -6.11
C LEU A 260 0.75 -8.43 -7.03
N PRO A 261 0.27 -9.11 -8.08
CA PRO A 261 -0.83 -8.62 -8.91
C PRO A 261 -2.17 -8.77 -8.19
N GLY A 262 -3.16 -7.96 -8.58
CA GLY A 262 -4.53 -8.16 -8.16
C GLY A 262 -5.12 -9.50 -8.65
N PRO A 263 -6.17 -10.02 -7.99
CA PRO A 263 -6.81 -11.29 -8.34
C PRO A 263 -7.46 -11.31 -9.74
N ARG A 264 -7.82 -10.13 -10.26
CA ARG A 264 -8.49 -9.98 -11.55
C ARG A 264 -7.87 -8.83 -12.35
N THR A 265 -7.64 -9.07 -13.63
CA THR A 265 -7.25 -8.03 -14.59
C THR A 265 -8.48 -7.29 -15.10
N TYR A 266 -8.43 -5.96 -15.09
CA TYR A 266 -9.46 -5.07 -15.60
C TYR A 266 -8.90 -4.23 -16.74
N THR A 267 -9.76 -3.82 -17.66
CA THR A 267 -9.43 -2.72 -18.59
C THR A 267 -9.77 -1.37 -17.95
N PHE A 268 -9.12 -0.29 -18.38
CA PHE A 268 -9.52 1.06 -17.91
C PHE A 268 -10.99 1.36 -18.22
N GLU A 269 -11.52 0.86 -19.34
CA GLU A 269 -12.95 0.98 -19.65
C GLU A 269 -13.84 0.28 -18.61
N GLN A 270 -13.48 -0.93 -18.19
CA GLN A 270 -14.19 -1.65 -17.13
C GLN A 270 -14.12 -0.92 -15.80
N LEU A 271 -12.95 -0.36 -15.45
CA LEU A 271 -12.78 0.44 -14.23
C LEU A 271 -13.60 1.72 -14.27
N LEU A 272 -13.65 2.41 -15.41
CA LEU A 272 -14.48 3.59 -15.61
C LEU A 272 -15.96 3.23 -15.42
N HIS A 273 -16.44 2.16 -16.05
CA HIS A 273 -17.82 1.70 -15.89
C HIS A 273 -18.14 1.29 -14.45
N MET A 274 -17.19 0.66 -13.76
CA MET A 274 -17.31 0.35 -12.34
C MET A 274 -17.46 1.63 -11.50
N VAL A 275 -16.57 2.61 -11.67
CA VAL A 275 -16.62 3.88 -10.93
C VAL A 275 -17.89 4.66 -11.28
N GLU A 276 -18.34 4.67 -12.55
CA GLU A 276 -19.63 5.25 -12.96
C GLU A 276 -20.81 4.60 -12.23
N ALA A 277 -20.84 3.27 -12.19
CA ALA A 277 -21.88 2.53 -11.48
C ALA A 277 -21.84 2.89 -9.98
N LEU A 278 -20.67 2.80 -9.34
CA LEU A 278 -20.52 3.05 -7.91
C LEU A 278 -20.82 4.49 -7.51
N THR A 279 -20.37 5.48 -8.28
CA THR A 279 -20.61 6.91 -7.99
C THR A 279 -22.00 7.40 -8.41
N LEU A 280 -22.70 6.64 -9.27
CA LEU A 280 -23.94 7.04 -9.94
C LEU A 280 -23.80 8.33 -10.75
N LYS A 281 -22.58 8.66 -11.19
CA LYS A 281 -22.27 9.80 -12.03
C LYS A 281 -21.87 9.30 -13.42
N LYS A 282 -22.35 9.99 -14.46
CA LYS A 282 -21.90 9.72 -15.84
C LYS A 282 -20.51 10.30 -16.01
N LEU A 283 -19.50 9.44 -16.14
CA LEU A 283 -18.10 9.82 -16.30
C LEU A 283 -17.76 9.83 -17.79
N ARG A 284 -18.29 10.82 -18.52
CA ARG A 284 -17.98 10.99 -19.94
C ARG A 284 -16.66 11.75 -20.10
N GLY A 285 -15.76 11.22 -20.90
CA GLY A 285 -14.53 11.90 -21.31
C GLY A 285 -14.17 11.56 -22.76
N PRO A 286 -13.64 12.51 -23.54
CA PRO A 286 -13.10 12.23 -24.88
C PRO A 286 -11.82 11.39 -24.77
N ASN A 287 -11.57 10.56 -25.78
CA ASN A 287 -10.28 9.86 -25.91
C ASN A 287 -9.29 10.80 -26.63
N PHE A 288 -8.13 11.03 -26.03
CA PHE A 288 -7.10 11.88 -26.63
C PHE A 288 -5.98 11.03 -27.25
N PRO A 289 -5.44 11.42 -28.43
CA PRO A 289 -4.30 10.75 -29.02
C PRO A 289 -3.03 10.97 -28.18
N ARG A 290 -2.18 9.93 -28.11
CA ARG A 290 -0.93 9.92 -27.33
C ARG A 290 -0.03 11.15 -27.55
N PRO A 291 0.29 11.56 -28.79
CA PRO A 291 1.20 12.69 -29.00
C PRO A 291 0.63 14.01 -28.47
N LEU A 292 -0.70 14.21 -28.54
CA LEU A 292 -1.35 15.40 -28.01
C LEU A 292 -1.25 15.45 -26.48
N LEU A 293 -1.56 14.34 -25.80
CA LEU A 293 -1.43 14.27 -24.35
C LEU A 293 0.02 14.42 -23.88
N ALA A 294 0.98 13.82 -24.59
CA ALA A 294 2.39 13.96 -24.26
C ALA A 294 2.88 15.41 -24.44
N ALA A 295 2.43 16.12 -25.48
CA ALA A 295 2.74 17.52 -25.69
C ALA A 295 2.11 18.41 -24.60
N LEU A 296 0.84 18.17 -24.26
CA LEU A 296 0.16 18.87 -23.17
C LEU A 296 0.85 18.62 -21.82
N ALA A 297 1.23 17.38 -21.53
CA ALA A 297 1.93 17.04 -20.30
C ALA A 297 3.31 17.73 -20.24
N ARG A 298 4.06 17.81 -21.34
CA ARG A 298 5.34 18.54 -21.39
C ARG A 298 5.17 20.03 -21.15
N ALA A 299 4.14 20.63 -21.74
CA ALA A 299 3.80 22.03 -21.48
C ALA A 299 3.38 22.25 -20.02
N TRP A 300 2.68 21.28 -19.42
CA TRP A 300 2.25 21.33 -18.03
C TRP A 300 3.39 21.11 -17.03
N ASP A 301 4.40 20.33 -17.39
CA ASP A 301 5.59 20.06 -16.57
C ASP A 301 6.46 21.32 -16.36
N LEU A 302 6.35 22.30 -17.26
CA LEU A 302 6.97 23.61 -17.09
C LEU A 302 6.35 24.40 -15.92
N VAL A 303 5.11 24.06 -15.56
CA VAL A 303 4.39 24.71 -14.48
C VAL A 303 4.74 24.01 -13.17
N TRP A 304 5.16 24.79 -12.16
CA TRP A 304 5.67 24.33 -10.86
C TRP A 304 4.81 23.31 -10.07
N TRP A 305 3.52 23.16 -10.42
CA TRP A 305 2.60 22.15 -9.88
C TRP A 305 2.28 21.07 -10.93
N PRO A 306 3.10 20.02 -11.05
CA PRO A 306 2.88 18.97 -12.04
C PRO A 306 1.73 18.06 -11.59
N THR A 307 0.52 18.34 -12.07
CA THR A 307 -0.63 17.44 -11.92
C THR A 307 -0.64 16.33 -12.97
N LEU A 308 0.17 16.45 -14.02
CA LEU A 308 0.30 15.49 -15.12
C LEU A 308 1.76 15.44 -15.57
N SER A 309 2.41 14.27 -15.51
CA SER A 309 3.77 14.10 -16.03
C SER A 309 3.76 13.42 -17.42
N PRO A 310 4.72 13.74 -18.31
CA PRO A 310 4.83 13.07 -19.62
C PRO A 310 5.05 11.56 -19.51
N ASP A 311 5.77 11.14 -18.45
CA ASP A 311 6.01 9.74 -18.15
C ASP A 311 4.72 9.03 -17.70
N GLU A 312 3.90 9.68 -16.85
CA GLU A 312 2.62 9.15 -16.42
C GLU A 312 1.66 8.91 -17.60
N VAL A 313 1.64 9.82 -18.58
CA VAL A 313 0.86 9.61 -19.82
C VAL A 313 1.31 8.33 -20.51
N THR A 314 2.63 8.12 -20.68
CA THR A 314 3.17 6.91 -21.30
C THR A 314 2.81 5.66 -20.50
N ARG A 315 2.90 5.75 -19.16
CA ARG A 315 2.57 4.66 -18.23
C ARG A 315 1.12 4.17 -18.37
N ARG A 316 0.17 5.07 -18.67
CA ARG A 316 -1.24 4.70 -18.91
C ARG A 316 -1.48 3.93 -20.21
N TYR A 317 -0.51 3.91 -21.14
CA TYR A 317 -0.58 3.08 -22.35
C TYR A 317 0.06 1.70 -22.17
N ILE A 318 0.70 1.44 -21.03
CA ILE A 318 1.42 0.19 -20.77
C ILE A 318 0.48 -0.77 -20.06
N ASP A 319 0.31 -1.96 -20.63
CA ASP A 319 -0.39 -3.07 -19.99
C ASP A 319 0.44 -3.64 -18.85
N ASP A 320 -0.23 -4.12 -17.80
CA ASP A 320 0.45 -4.82 -16.72
C ASP A 320 1.05 -6.14 -17.22
N LEU A 321 2.31 -6.38 -16.84
CA LEU A 321 3.04 -7.59 -17.22
C LEU A 321 2.45 -8.82 -16.53
N PRO A 322 2.35 -9.98 -17.23
CA PRO A 322 2.04 -11.23 -16.56
C PRO A 322 3.15 -11.59 -15.57
N VAL A 323 2.79 -12.30 -14.50
CA VAL A 323 3.77 -12.79 -13.53
C VAL A 323 4.73 -13.75 -14.24
N ALA A 324 6.03 -13.46 -14.15
CA ALA A 324 7.05 -14.30 -14.75
C ALA A 324 7.05 -15.70 -14.11
N PRO A 325 7.32 -16.77 -14.90
CA PRO A 325 7.31 -18.14 -14.37
C PRO A 325 8.38 -18.29 -13.28
N GLY A 326 7.99 -18.83 -12.13
CA GLY A 326 8.89 -19.05 -10.98
C GLY A 326 8.97 -17.89 -9.97
N VAL A 327 8.29 -16.77 -10.21
CA VAL A 327 8.19 -15.67 -9.24
C VAL A 327 7.11 -15.98 -8.20
N LYS A 328 7.44 -15.80 -6.92
CA LYS A 328 6.51 -16.04 -5.80
C LYS A 328 5.39 -14.99 -5.78
N GLY A 329 4.21 -15.40 -5.31
CA GLY A 329 3.00 -14.56 -5.29
C GLY A 329 2.28 -14.52 -3.96
N PHE A 330 1.02 -14.08 -3.97
CA PHE A 330 0.15 -14.04 -2.79
C PHE A 330 -0.10 -15.42 -2.16
N ALA A 331 -0.18 -16.47 -2.99
CA ALA A 331 -0.39 -17.84 -2.52
C ALA A 331 0.76 -18.34 -1.61
N ASP A 332 2.01 -17.98 -1.91
CA ASP A 332 3.18 -18.36 -1.10
C ASP A 332 3.20 -17.70 0.27
N LEU A 333 2.49 -16.57 0.40
CA LEU A 333 2.35 -15.81 1.64
C LEU A 333 1.09 -16.18 2.43
N GLN A 334 0.29 -17.13 1.93
CA GLN A 334 -0.99 -17.56 2.51
C GLN A 334 -1.97 -16.40 2.68
N ILE A 335 -1.99 -15.47 1.73
CA ILE A 335 -2.90 -14.32 1.71
C ILE A 335 -3.80 -14.48 0.48
N GLU A 336 -5.11 -14.48 0.70
CA GLU A 336 -6.10 -14.36 -0.36
C GLU A 336 -6.34 -12.87 -0.61
N PRO A 337 -6.02 -12.34 -1.82
CA PRO A 337 -6.18 -10.93 -2.09
C PRO A 337 -7.66 -10.57 -2.34
N ASP A 338 -8.06 -9.42 -1.85
CA ASP A 338 -9.42 -8.93 -1.94
C ASP A 338 -9.79 -8.51 -3.38
N LEU A 339 -11.03 -8.82 -3.77
CA LEU A 339 -11.60 -8.40 -5.04
C LEU A 339 -11.94 -6.91 -5.01
N LEU A 340 -11.48 -6.18 -6.04
CA LEU A 340 -11.79 -4.77 -6.23
C LEU A 340 -13.31 -4.50 -6.24
N ASP A 341 -14.07 -5.38 -6.88
CA ASP A 341 -15.54 -5.26 -7.03
C ASP A 341 -16.27 -5.13 -5.67
N ASP A 342 -15.76 -5.79 -4.63
CA ASP A 342 -16.40 -5.83 -3.31
C ASP A 342 -16.01 -4.64 -2.43
N ILE A 343 -14.77 -4.14 -2.57
CA ILE A 343 -14.22 -3.13 -1.66
C ILE A 343 -14.26 -1.71 -2.23
N ALA A 344 -14.25 -1.56 -3.56
CA ALA A 344 -14.16 -0.25 -4.23
C ALA A 344 -15.20 0.77 -3.72
N ILE A 345 -16.39 0.31 -3.32
CA ILE A 345 -17.42 1.19 -2.77
C ILE A 345 -16.94 1.96 -1.53
N ASN A 346 -16.18 1.34 -0.64
CA ASN A 346 -15.78 1.98 0.62
C ASN A 346 -14.94 3.24 0.36
N TYR A 347 -14.23 3.29 -0.76
CA TYR A 347 -13.37 4.42 -1.13
C TYR A 347 -14.08 5.41 -2.04
N VAL A 348 -14.87 4.91 -2.99
CA VAL A 348 -15.50 5.74 -4.02
C VAL A 348 -16.83 6.35 -3.55
N ARG A 349 -17.42 5.88 -2.44
CA ARG A 349 -18.68 6.39 -1.87
C ARG A 349 -18.66 7.90 -1.65
N ARG A 350 -17.52 8.48 -1.23
CA ARG A 350 -17.38 9.92 -0.98
C ARG A 350 -17.66 10.80 -2.21
N TYR A 351 -17.56 10.23 -3.42
CA TYR A 351 -17.83 10.95 -4.67
C TYR A 351 -19.30 10.87 -5.11
N ARG A 352 -20.16 10.13 -4.39
CA ARG A 352 -21.61 10.11 -4.67
C ARG A 352 -22.23 11.47 -4.40
N GLY A 353 -23.33 11.77 -5.10
CA GLY A 353 -24.20 12.88 -4.71
C GLY A 353 -24.87 12.61 -3.36
N ALA A 354 -25.17 13.66 -2.60
CA ALA A 354 -25.78 13.54 -1.27
C ALA A 354 -27.05 12.66 -1.26
N SER A 355 -27.87 12.75 -2.30
CA SER A 355 -29.11 11.96 -2.46
C SER A 355 -28.90 10.44 -2.55
N TYR A 356 -27.67 9.99 -2.84
CA TYR A 356 -27.35 8.59 -3.08
C TYR A 356 -26.29 8.03 -2.11
N ALA A 357 -25.84 8.83 -1.14
CA ALA A 357 -24.73 8.48 -0.27
C ALA A 357 -24.99 7.17 0.51
N ASP A 358 -26.23 7.00 1.00
CA ASP A 358 -26.63 5.89 1.86
C ASP A 358 -27.17 4.67 1.11
N LEU A 359 -27.15 4.67 -0.23
CA LEU A 359 -27.66 3.55 -1.00
C LEU A 359 -26.80 2.28 -0.78
N PRO A 360 -27.41 1.16 -0.35
CA PRO A 360 -26.71 -0.10 -0.17
C PRO A 360 -26.32 -0.71 -1.52
N ILE A 361 -25.26 -1.51 -1.51
CA ILE A 361 -24.79 -2.27 -2.69
C ILE A 361 -24.81 -3.75 -2.34
N GLN A 362 -25.10 -4.60 -3.32
CA GLN A 362 -24.93 -6.04 -3.22
C GLN A 362 -23.46 -6.39 -3.46
N ALA A 363 -22.86 -7.22 -2.61
CA ALA A 363 -21.53 -7.79 -2.85
C ALA A 363 -21.56 -8.65 -4.14
N GLY A 364 -20.47 -8.64 -4.93
CA GLY A 364 -20.35 -9.47 -6.13
C GLY A 364 -21.06 -8.97 -7.40
N GLY A 365 -21.42 -7.69 -7.52
CA GLY A 365 -21.88 -7.13 -8.80
C GLY A 365 -22.41 -5.69 -8.76
N PHE A 366 -22.33 -4.98 -9.90
CA PHE A 366 -22.75 -3.57 -10.07
C PHE A 366 -24.26 -3.32 -9.99
N LYS A 367 -25.04 -4.23 -9.38
CA LYS A 367 -26.50 -4.09 -9.28
C LYS A 367 -26.85 -3.20 -8.10
N LEU A 368 -27.22 -1.97 -8.42
CA LEU A 368 -27.67 -0.96 -7.45
C LEU A 368 -29.19 -0.95 -7.38
N ARG A 369 -29.74 -0.80 -6.17
CA ARG A 369 -31.13 -0.35 -6.01
C ARG A 369 -31.16 1.14 -6.36
N ARG A 370 -31.78 1.48 -7.50
CA ARG A 370 -31.80 2.85 -8.06
C ARG A 370 -32.88 3.76 -7.46
N GLU A 371 -33.54 3.33 -6.38
CA GLU A 371 -34.59 4.13 -5.77
C GLU A 371 -33.97 5.15 -4.83
N ALA A 372 -34.01 6.42 -5.22
CA ALA A 372 -33.74 7.53 -4.30
C ALA A 372 -34.75 7.45 -3.15
N TYR A 373 -34.31 7.71 -1.92
CA TYR A 373 -35.23 8.01 -0.83
C TYR A 373 -36.04 9.25 -1.25
N LYS A 374 -37.28 9.05 -1.71
CA LYS A 374 -38.23 10.15 -1.85
C LYS A 374 -38.45 10.66 -0.44
N ASN A 375 -38.06 11.91 -0.21
CA ASN A 375 -38.18 12.67 1.03
C ASN A 375 -39.23 12.09 1.97
N VAL A 376 -38.78 11.48 3.06
CA VAL A 376 -39.61 11.32 4.26
C VAL A 376 -39.68 12.72 4.86
N VAL A 377 -40.74 13.45 4.51
CA VAL A 377 -41.15 14.69 5.19
C VAL A 377 -42.06 14.29 6.34
#